data_AF-A0A8T6QGG2-F1
#
_entry.id   AF-A0A8T6QGG2-F1
#
_cell.length_a   1.000
_cell.length_b   1.000
_cell.length_c   1.000
_cell.angle_alpha   90.00
_cell.angle_beta   90.00
_cell.angle_gamma   90.00
#
_symmetry.space_group_name_H-M   'P 1'
#
loop_
_entity.id
_entity.type
_entity.pdbx_description
1 polymer ?
#
loop_
_entity_poly.entity_id
_entity_poly.type
_entity_poly.pdbx_seq_one_letter_code
_entity_poly.pdbx_strand_id
1 'polypeptide(L)'
;VFFHPEDAHGLRLEQEQKIAEVYHACCQSGHELLLEVILPATMPRSDELYLRAISRFYNLGIYPDWWKLPPLSAEGWTALSEIIARRDPHCRGVVILGLDAPAEQLRADFKAAAGQALVKGFAVGRTPFGDASRAWLKHDIDDAQLVARIRDNYLQLIAWWRERGHA
;
A
#
# COMPACT_ATOMS: atom_id res chain seq x y z
N VAL A 1 -3.27 -9.27 1.16
CA VAL A 1 -3.06 -10.40 2.09
C VAL A 1 -2.58 -9.87 3.45
N PHE A 2 -3.07 -10.46 4.54
CA PHE A 2 -2.48 -10.28 5.86
C PHE A 2 -1.39 -11.33 6.04
N PHE A 3 -0.13 -10.97 5.85
CA PHE A 3 0.99 -11.91 5.83
C PHE A 3 2.11 -11.40 6.72
N HIS A 4 2.51 -12.16 7.74
CA HIS A 4 3.67 -11.87 8.55
C HIS A 4 4.79 -12.90 8.28
N PRO A 5 6.06 -12.52 8.09
CA PRO A 5 7.13 -13.50 7.86
C PRO A 5 7.38 -14.44 9.05
N GLU A 6 6.94 -14.05 10.26
CA GLU A 6 6.96 -14.86 11.49
C GLU A 6 5.63 -15.57 11.80
N ASP A 7 4.65 -15.55 10.89
CA ASP A 7 3.44 -16.34 11.09
C ASP A 7 3.79 -17.84 11.21
N ALA A 8 2.91 -18.59 11.87
CA ALA A 8 3.02 -20.04 11.96
C ALA A 8 3.23 -20.64 10.56
N HIS A 9 4.18 -21.56 10.43
CA HIS A 9 4.61 -22.08 9.12
C HIS A 9 3.45 -22.59 8.26
N GLY A 10 2.48 -23.29 8.85
CA GLY A 10 1.29 -23.77 8.14
C GLY A 10 0.46 -22.63 7.53
N LEU A 11 0.25 -21.54 8.29
CA LEU A 11 -0.49 -20.37 7.81
C LEU A 11 0.26 -19.67 6.68
N ARG A 12 1.58 -19.47 6.83
CA ARG A 12 2.41 -18.88 5.77
C ARG A 12 2.34 -19.69 4.49
N LEU A 13 2.49 -21.02 4.59
CA LEU A 13 2.45 -21.90 3.43
C LEU A 13 1.10 -21.84 2.70
N GLU A 14 0.00 -21.84 3.44
CA GLU A 14 -1.35 -21.72 2.86
C GLU A 14 -1.52 -20.38 2.12
N GLN A 15 -1.06 -19.28 2.71
CA GLN A 15 -1.12 -17.96 2.09
C GLN A 15 -0.21 -17.88 0.85
N GLU A 16 1.01 -18.38 0.94
CA GLU A 16 1.97 -18.44 -0.16
C GLU A 16 1.41 -19.23 -1.36
N GLN A 17 0.78 -20.38 -1.11
CA GLN A 17 0.13 -21.19 -2.15
C GLN A 17 -1.02 -20.44 -2.83
N LYS A 18 -1.91 -19.82 -2.06
CA LYS A 18 -3.03 -19.04 -2.62
C LYS A 18 -2.55 -17.85 -3.46
N ILE A 19 -1.51 -17.15 -3.00
CA ILE A 19 -0.93 -16.04 -3.77
C ILE A 19 -0.29 -16.56 -5.06
N ALA A 20 0.42 -17.68 -5.00
CA ALA A 20 0.98 -18.31 -6.19
C ALA A 20 -0.11 -18.68 -7.20
N GLU A 21 -1.22 -19.30 -6.76
CA GLU A 21 -2.35 -19.63 -7.64
C GLU A 21 -2.91 -18.39 -8.35
N VAL A 22 -3.15 -17.30 -7.62
CA VAL A 22 -3.64 -16.04 -8.20
C VAL A 22 -2.62 -15.45 -9.18
N TYR A 23 -1.33 -15.45 -8.83
CA TYR A 23 -0.27 -14.97 -9.71
C TYR A 23 -0.21 -15.75 -11.02
N HIS A 24 -0.23 -17.08 -10.98
CA HIS A 24 -0.22 -17.90 -12.20
C HIS A 24 -1.48 -17.66 -13.04
N ALA A 25 -2.64 -17.47 -12.43
CA ALA A 25 -3.87 -17.14 -13.14
C ALA A 25 -3.78 -15.76 -13.84
N CYS A 26 -3.20 -14.76 -13.18
CA CYS A 26 -2.92 -13.45 -13.78
C CYS A 26 -1.96 -13.58 -14.98
N CYS A 27 -0.86 -14.33 -14.84
CA CYS A 27 0.07 -14.58 -15.95
C CYS A 27 -0.59 -15.27 -17.14
N GLN A 28 -1.42 -16.29 -16.89
CA GLN A 28 -2.12 -17.04 -17.95
C GLN A 28 -3.17 -16.20 -18.68
N SER A 29 -3.84 -15.31 -17.95
CA SER A 29 -4.92 -14.47 -18.50
C SER A 29 -4.43 -13.12 -19.03
N GLY A 30 -3.18 -12.75 -18.78
CA GLY A 30 -2.59 -11.48 -19.19
C GLY A 30 -3.05 -10.27 -18.34
N HIS A 31 -3.61 -10.51 -17.15
CA HIS A 31 -3.99 -9.43 -16.24
C HIS A 31 -2.81 -9.02 -15.34
N GLU A 32 -2.70 -7.71 -15.07
CA GLU A 32 -1.75 -7.21 -14.08
C GLU A 32 -2.17 -7.61 -12.66
N LEU A 33 -1.20 -7.94 -11.82
CA LEU A 33 -1.39 -8.23 -10.40
C LEU A 33 -0.92 -7.08 -9.51
N LEU A 34 -1.84 -6.50 -8.74
CA LEU A 34 -1.53 -5.63 -7.60
C LEU A 34 -1.59 -6.44 -6.30
N LEU A 35 -0.43 -6.70 -5.69
CA LEU A 35 -0.36 -7.44 -4.43
C LEU A 35 -0.28 -6.49 -3.23
N GLU A 36 -1.36 -6.46 -2.44
CA GLU A 36 -1.41 -5.72 -1.18
C GLU A 36 -0.87 -6.57 -0.03
N VAL A 37 0.14 -6.09 0.69
CA VAL A 37 0.73 -6.79 1.85
C VAL A 37 0.51 -5.95 3.11
N ILE A 38 -0.13 -6.56 4.11
CA ILE A 38 -0.40 -5.94 5.41
C ILE A 38 0.12 -6.87 6.49
N LEU A 39 1.01 -6.39 7.36
CA LEU A 39 1.35 -7.14 8.57
C LEU A 39 0.13 -7.13 9.53
N PRO A 40 -0.27 -8.27 10.12
CA PRO A 40 -1.39 -8.33 11.06
C PRO A 40 -1.25 -7.33 12.21
N ALA A 41 -2.35 -6.68 12.61
CA ALA A 41 -2.34 -5.64 13.64
C ALA A 41 -1.90 -6.16 15.03
N THR A 42 -2.06 -7.45 15.28
CA THR A 42 -1.70 -8.14 16.54
C THR A 42 -0.24 -8.58 16.59
N MET A 43 0.55 -8.31 15.56
CA MET A 43 1.95 -8.73 15.45
C MET A 43 2.89 -7.52 15.35
N PRO A 44 4.20 -7.72 15.59
CA PRO A 44 5.21 -6.69 15.35
C PRO A 44 5.12 -6.13 13.92
N ARG A 45 5.41 -4.84 13.78
CA ARG A 45 5.40 -4.15 12.48
C ARG A 45 6.66 -3.33 12.37
N SER A 46 7.42 -3.57 11.32
CA SER A 46 8.63 -2.82 10.96
C SER A 46 8.88 -2.92 9.47
N ASP A 47 9.64 -1.96 8.94
CA ASP A 47 10.05 -1.97 7.54
C ASP A 47 10.78 -3.27 7.19
N GLU A 48 11.69 -3.73 8.06
CA GLU A 48 12.40 -5.00 7.90
C GLU A 48 11.46 -6.18 7.66
N LEU A 49 10.34 -6.26 8.39
CA LEU A 49 9.37 -7.35 8.23
C LEU A 49 8.64 -7.27 6.87
N TYR A 50 8.36 -6.06 6.37
CA TYR A 50 7.85 -5.88 5.00
C TYR A 50 8.89 -6.28 3.94
N LEU A 51 10.15 -5.86 4.09
CA LEU A 51 11.22 -6.21 3.16
C LEU A 51 11.44 -7.72 3.10
N ARG A 52 11.34 -8.41 4.24
CA ARG A 52 11.41 -9.88 4.33
C ARG A 52 10.22 -10.56 3.67
N ALA A 53 9.00 -10.05 3.86
CA ALA A 53 7.80 -10.58 3.19
C ALA A 53 7.91 -10.46 1.66
N ILE A 54 8.32 -9.28 1.16
CA ILE A 54 8.51 -9.04 -0.28
C ILE A 54 9.61 -9.94 -0.85
N SER A 55 10.74 -10.02 -0.15
CA SER A 55 11.84 -10.92 -0.53
C SER A 55 11.41 -12.39 -0.55
N ARG A 56 10.51 -12.80 0.36
CA ARG A 56 9.94 -14.15 0.38
C ARG A 56 9.07 -14.41 -0.85
N PHE A 57 8.20 -13.49 -1.23
CA PHE A 57 7.40 -13.66 -2.46
C PHE A 57 8.27 -13.78 -3.71
N TYR A 58 9.30 -12.94 -3.83
CA TYR A 58 10.27 -13.09 -4.92
C TYR A 58 11.07 -14.41 -4.86
N ASN A 59 11.36 -14.95 -3.67
CA ASN A 59 12.01 -16.27 -3.55
C ASN A 59 11.11 -17.41 -4.04
N LEU A 60 9.79 -17.20 -4.01
CA LEU A 60 8.78 -18.16 -4.48
C LEU A 60 8.47 -17.98 -5.98
N GLY A 61 9.14 -17.07 -6.67
CA GLY A 61 8.89 -16.80 -8.08
C GLY A 61 7.61 -15.98 -8.33
N ILE A 62 7.12 -15.25 -7.31
CA ILE A 62 5.94 -14.40 -7.41
C ILE A 62 6.42 -12.97 -7.67
N TYR A 63 6.12 -12.44 -8.86
CA TYR A 63 6.56 -11.12 -9.33
C TYR A 63 5.34 -10.27 -9.72
N PRO A 64 4.62 -9.67 -8.75
CA PRO A 64 3.45 -8.87 -9.07
C PRO A 64 3.85 -7.60 -9.83
N ASP A 65 3.02 -7.17 -10.79
CA ASP A 65 3.23 -5.93 -11.53
C ASP A 65 3.30 -4.71 -10.63
N TRP A 66 2.52 -4.72 -9.55
CA TRP A 66 2.43 -3.63 -8.61
C TRP A 66 2.41 -4.13 -7.16
N TRP A 67 3.06 -3.37 -6.29
CA TRP A 67 2.94 -3.54 -4.84
C TRP A 67 2.03 -2.48 -4.25
N LYS A 68 1.16 -2.90 -3.33
CA LYS A 68 0.43 -1.98 -2.45
C LYS A 68 0.91 -2.19 -1.02
N LEU A 69 1.64 -1.21 -0.50
CA LEU A 69 2.34 -1.30 0.78
C LEU A 69 1.96 -0.14 1.69
N PRO A 70 2.02 -0.31 3.02
CA PRO A 70 1.92 0.83 3.92
C PRO A 70 3.15 1.74 3.76
N PRO A 71 3.06 2.96 4.33
CA PRO A 71 4.21 3.83 4.47
C PRO A 71 5.40 3.11 5.11
N LEU A 72 6.57 3.25 4.51
CA LEU A 72 7.86 2.89 5.09
C LEU A 72 8.62 4.18 5.45
N SER A 73 9.66 4.04 6.27
CA SER A 73 10.66 5.09 6.44
C SER A 73 11.40 5.40 5.12
N ALA A 74 12.13 6.52 5.07
CA ALA A 74 12.95 6.86 3.90
C ALA A 74 14.01 5.78 3.63
N GLU A 75 14.60 5.22 4.69
CA GLU A 75 15.55 4.10 4.63
C GLU A 75 14.86 2.82 4.15
N GLY A 76 13.65 2.55 4.64
CA GLY A 76 12.83 1.42 4.22
C GLY A 76 12.47 1.48 2.73
N TRP A 77 12.10 2.66 2.21
CA TRP A 77 11.86 2.84 0.78
C TRP A 77 13.12 2.66 -0.07
N THR A 78 14.27 3.12 0.43
CA THR A 78 15.55 2.94 -0.25
C THR A 78 15.90 1.45 -0.35
N ALA A 79 15.82 0.73 0.77
CA ALA A 79 16.08 -0.71 0.81
C ALA A 79 15.09 -1.51 -0.06
N LEU A 80 13.81 -1.14 -0.06
CA LEU A 80 12.83 -1.76 -0.95
C LEU A 80 13.17 -1.52 -2.42
N SER A 81 13.52 -0.29 -2.78
CA SER A 81 13.91 0.06 -4.15
C SER A 81 15.09 -0.77 -4.63
N GLU A 82 16.08 -1.01 -3.78
CA GLU A 82 17.22 -1.88 -4.10
C GLU A 82 16.81 -3.34 -4.31
N ILE A 83 15.91 -3.87 -3.47
CA ILE A 83 15.41 -5.24 -3.62
C ILE A 83 14.68 -5.40 -4.95
N ILE A 84 13.74 -4.50 -5.27
CA ILE A 84 12.95 -4.58 -6.49
C ILE A 84 13.85 -4.38 -7.72
N ALA A 85 14.71 -3.37 -7.74
CA ALA A 85 15.60 -3.11 -8.88
C ALA A 85 16.51 -4.31 -9.21
N ARG A 86 16.96 -5.07 -8.19
CA ARG A 86 17.81 -6.25 -8.39
C ARG A 86 17.05 -7.49 -8.84
N ARG A 87 15.79 -7.64 -8.40
CA ARG A 87 15.05 -8.91 -8.50
C ARG A 87 13.93 -8.89 -9.52
N ASP A 88 13.39 -7.72 -9.81
CA ASP A 88 12.17 -7.53 -10.57
C ASP A 88 12.22 -6.22 -11.38
N PRO A 89 13.02 -6.19 -12.46
CA PRO A 89 13.16 -5.01 -13.31
C PRO A 89 11.86 -4.67 -14.08
N HIS A 90 10.85 -5.55 -14.03
CA HIS A 90 9.57 -5.35 -14.72
C HIS A 90 8.47 -4.81 -13.80
N CYS A 91 8.70 -4.76 -12.48
CA CYS A 91 7.80 -4.13 -11.52
C CYS A 91 7.50 -2.67 -11.94
N ARG A 92 6.21 -2.35 -12.02
CA ARG A 92 5.72 -1.02 -12.43
C ARG A 92 5.81 -0.01 -11.30
N GLY A 93 5.78 -0.50 -10.06
CA GLY A 93 6.12 0.27 -8.87
C GLY A 93 5.23 -0.04 -7.67
N VAL A 94 5.27 0.88 -6.71
CA VAL A 94 4.52 0.79 -5.46
C VAL A 94 3.48 1.90 -5.37
N VAL A 95 2.30 1.57 -4.85
CA VAL A 95 1.32 2.55 -4.36
C VAL A 95 1.18 2.46 -2.84
N ILE A 96 1.19 3.60 -2.17
CA ILE A 96 1.05 3.70 -0.71
C ILE A 96 -0.40 3.47 -0.31
N LEU A 97 -0.66 2.55 0.61
CA LEU A 97 -1.98 2.33 1.20
C LEU A 97 -2.13 3.08 2.52
N GLY A 98 -3.36 3.49 2.85
CA GLY A 98 -3.58 4.44 3.94
C GLY A 98 -3.89 3.86 5.33
N LEU A 99 -4.23 2.57 5.47
CA LEU A 99 -4.58 1.93 6.75
C LEU A 99 -5.59 2.67 7.67
N ASP A 100 -6.43 3.55 7.13
CA ASP A 100 -7.29 4.45 7.94
C ASP A 100 -6.49 5.43 8.82
N ALA A 101 -5.24 5.72 8.43
CA ALA A 101 -4.40 6.69 9.10
C ALA A 101 -5.01 8.10 9.00
N PRO A 102 -4.82 8.93 10.03
CA PRO A 102 -5.18 10.35 9.98
C PRO A 102 -4.54 11.04 8.78
N ALA A 103 -5.23 12.03 8.22
CA ALA A 103 -4.80 12.73 7.02
C ALA A 103 -3.40 13.36 7.15
N GLU A 104 -3.08 13.95 8.32
CA GLU A 104 -1.75 14.53 8.59
C GLU A 104 -0.64 13.47 8.68
N GLN A 105 -0.94 12.26 9.18
CA GLN A 105 0.03 11.16 9.16
C GLN A 105 0.35 10.78 7.71
N LEU A 106 -0.67 10.66 6.85
CA LEU A 106 -0.48 10.40 5.42
C LEU A 106 0.37 11.45 4.71
N ARG A 107 0.29 12.71 5.13
CA ARG A 107 1.16 13.77 4.60
C ARG A 107 2.64 13.50 4.94
N ALA A 108 2.93 13.14 6.18
CA ALA A 108 4.29 12.77 6.60
C ALA A 108 4.78 11.51 5.86
N ASP A 109 3.90 10.53 5.70
CA ASP A 109 4.16 9.29 4.97
C ASP A 109 4.51 9.54 3.49
N PHE A 110 3.82 10.48 2.84
CA PHE A 110 4.16 10.87 1.46
C PHE A 110 5.54 11.53 1.38
N LYS A 111 5.91 12.36 2.37
CA LYS A 111 7.25 12.96 2.44
C LYS A 111 8.35 11.91 2.62
N ALA A 112 8.11 10.84 3.38
CA ALA A 112 9.08 9.74 3.52
C ALA A 112 9.36 9.03 2.18
N ALA A 113 8.40 9.00 1.26
CA ALA A 113 8.55 8.46 -0.08
C ALA A 113 9.11 9.48 -1.11
N ALA A 114 9.49 10.68 -0.69
CA ALA A 114 10.05 11.69 -1.59
C ALA A 114 11.34 11.21 -2.26
N GLY A 115 11.49 11.51 -3.56
CA GLY A 115 12.65 11.10 -4.35
C GLY A 115 12.67 9.63 -4.76
N GLN A 116 11.77 8.79 -4.24
CA GLN A 116 11.73 7.36 -4.55
C GLN A 116 10.98 7.13 -5.86
N ALA A 117 11.72 6.93 -6.96
CA ALA A 117 11.14 6.70 -8.28
C ALA A 117 10.24 5.45 -8.36
N LEU A 118 10.46 4.48 -7.47
CA LEU A 118 9.65 3.27 -7.36
C LEU A 118 8.22 3.56 -6.88
N VAL A 119 8.02 4.59 -6.04
CA VAL A 119 6.72 4.92 -5.46
C VAL A 119 5.95 5.82 -6.44
N LYS A 120 4.88 5.29 -7.04
CA LYS A 120 4.15 5.94 -8.14
C LYS A 120 2.90 6.70 -7.69
N GLY A 121 2.41 6.45 -6.49
CA GLY A 121 1.18 7.07 -6.02
C GLY A 121 0.70 6.50 -4.70
N PHE A 122 -0.59 6.66 -4.47
CA PHE A 122 -1.28 6.15 -3.30
C PHE A 122 -2.63 5.55 -3.70
N ALA A 123 -3.07 4.56 -2.94
CA ALA A 123 -4.36 3.89 -3.06
C ALA A 123 -5.04 3.89 -1.68
N VAL A 124 -5.63 5.04 -1.34
CA VAL A 124 -6.26 5.30 -0.03
C VAL A 124 -7.78 5.27 -0.16
N GLY A 125 -8.45 4.64 0.81
CA GLY A 125 -9.90 4.43 0.81
C GLY A 125 -10.62 5.30 1.84
N ARG A 126 -10.65 4.87 3.10
CA ARG A 126 -11.45 5.53 4.16
C ARG A 126 -11.05 6.97 4.44
N THR A 127 -9.79 7.37 4.24
CA THR A 127 -9.33 8.74 4.53
C THR A 127 -10.16 9.81 3.80
N PRO A 128 -10.37 9.77 2.47
CA PRO A 128 -11.17 10.78 1.79
C PRO A 128 -12.67 10.78 2.15
N PHE A 129 -13.29 9.63 2.45
CA PHE A 129 -14.75 9.55 2.57
C PHE A 129 -15.30 9.13 3.94
N GLY A 130 -14.49 8.59 4.84
CA GLY A 130 -14.94 7.91 6.06
C GLY A 130 -15.71 8.81 7.01
N ASP A 131 -15.14 9.96 7.38
CA ASP A 131 -15.81 10.92 8.28
C ASP A 131 -17.02 11.58 7.63
N ALA A 132 -16.92 11.93 6.35
CA ALA A 132 -18.05 12.51 5.61
C ALA A 132 -19.22 11.53 5.53
N SER A 133 -18.94 10.25 5.23
CA SER A 133 -19.95 9.19 5.17
C SER A 133 -20.59 8.96 6.54
N ARG A 134 -19.80 8.98 7.63
CA ARG A 134 -20.33 8.86 9.00
C ARG A 134 -21.27 10.00 9.36
N ALA A 135 -20.91 11.24 9.03
CA ALA A 135 -21.77 12.40 9.29
C ALA A 135 -23.06 12.35 8.46
N TRP A 136 -22.96 11.92 7.19
CA TRP A 136 -24.12 11.79 6.32
C TRP A 136 -25.09 10.70 6.79
N LEU A 137 -24.58 9.52 7.19
CA LEU A 137 -25.39 8.44 7.77
C LEU A 137 -26.07 8.82 9.09
N LYS A 138 -25.53 9.83 9.81
CA LYS A 138 -26.13 10.40 11.03
C LYS A 138 -27.17 11.48 10.73
N HIS A 139 -27.34 11.85 9.45
CA HIS A 139 -28.12 13.02 9.02
C HIS A 139 -27.58 14.36 9.55
N ASP A 140 -26.29 14.42 9.93
CA ASP A 140 -25.62 15.66 10.34
C ASP A 140 -25.28 16.56 9.14
N ILE A 141 -25.20 15.97 7.94
CA ILE A 141 -24.93 16.66 6.67
C ILE A 141 -25.82 16.14 5.54
N ASP A 142 -26.07 16.97 4.54
CA ASP A 142 -26.81 16.61 3.33
C ASP A 142 -25.91 16.01 2.22
N ASP A 143 -26.53 15.61 1.11
CA ASP A 143 -25.87 15.01 -0.05
C ASP A 143 -24.83 15.95 -0.67
N ALA A 144 -25.12 17.25 -0.74
CA ALA A 144 -24.22 18.23 -1.33
C ALA A 144 -22.97 18.41 -0.46
N GLN A 145 -23.14 18.44 0.85
CA GLN A 145 -22.05 18.49 1.84
C GLN A 145 -21.22 17.21 1.83
N LEU A 146 -21.84 16.03 1.67
CA LEU A 146 -21.12 14.76 1.52
C LEU A 146 -20.17 14.82 0.30
N VAL A 147 -20.70 15.18 -0.87
CA VAL A 147 -19.94 15.28 -2.12
C VAL A 147 -18.81 16.31 -1.99
N ALA A 148 -19.11 17.49 -1.44
CA ALA A 148 -18.11 18.54 -1.24
C ALA A 148 -16.95 18.07 -0.34
N ARG A 149 -17.26 17.46 0.81
CA ARG A 149 -16.24 16.99 1.76
C ARG A 149 -15.36 15.89 1.15
N ILE A 150 -15.94 14.90 0.47
CA ILE A 150 -15.17 13.84 -0.18
C ILE A 150 -14.23 14.41 -1.26
N ARG A 151 -14.75 15.33 -2.09
CA ARG A 151 -13.97 16.02 -3.12
C ARG A 151 -12.80 16.77 -2.49
N ASP A 152 -13.07 17.60 -1.48
CA ASP A 152 -12.07 18.47 -0.87
C ASP A 152 -10.97 17.64 -0.17
N ASN A 153 -11.35 16.56 0.54
CA ASN A 153 -10.39 15.62 1.13
C ASN A 153 -9.51 14.95 0.07
N TYR A 154 -10.10 14.53 -1.06
CA TYR A 154 -9.34 13.90 -2.14
C TYR A 154 -8.37 14.87 -2.82
N LEU A 155 -8.80 16.12 -3.07
CA LEU A 155 -7.95 17.16 -3.61
C LEU A 155 -6.79 17.50 -2.66
N GLN A 156 -7.04 17.49 -1.35
CA GLN A 156 -6.00 17.72 -0.35
C GLN A 156 -4.94 16.60 -0.37
N LEU A 157 -5.35 15.34 -0.49
CA LEU A 157 -4.42 14.20 -0.62
C LEU A 157 -3.56 14.31 -1.90
N ILE A 158 -4.15 14.74 -3.02
CA ILE A 158 -3.41 15.01 -4.25
C ILE A 158 -2.40 16.15 -4.06
N ALA A 159 -2.79 17.24 -3.39
CA ALA A 159 -1.91 18.36 -3.10
C ALA A 159 -0.69 17.91 -2.28
N TRP A 160 -0.92 17.18 -1.18
CA TRP A 160 0.16 16.63 -0.36
C TRP A 160 1.06 15.66 -1.13
N TRP A 161 0.47 14.80 -1.97
CA TRP A 161 1.26 13.91 -2.82
C TRP A 161 2.17 14.69 -3.77
N ARG A 162 1.69 15.77 -4.39
CA ARG A 162 2.49 16.64 -5.27
C ARG A 162 3.56 17.40 -4.50
N GLU A 163 3.25 17.86 -3.30
CA GLU A 163 4.16 18.56 -2.40
C GLU A 163 5.27 17.68 -1.82
N ARG A 164 5.17 16.35 -1.91
CA ARG A 164 6.07 15.45 -1.18
C ARG A 164 7.57 15.70 -1.39
N GLY A 165 7.96 16.19 -2.57
CA GLY A 165 9.35 16.52 -2.92
C GLY A 165 9.74 17.98 -2.74
N HIS A 166 8.83 18.82 -2.24
CA HIS A 166 9.06 20.23 -1.98
C HIS A 166 9.23 20.45 -0.47
N ALA A 167 10.33 21.12 -0.09
CA ALA A 167 10.68 21.44 1.29
C ALA A 167 9.91 22.66 1.79
#